data_AF-A0A3M1NNE0-F1
#
_entry.id   AF-A0A3M1NNE0-F1
#
_cell.length_a   1.000
_cell.length_b   1.000
_cell.length_c   1.000
_cell.angle_alpha   90.00
_cell.angle_beta   90.00
_cell.angle_gamma   90.00
#
_symmetry.space_group_name_H-M   'P 1'
#
loop_
_entity.id
_entity.type
_entity.pdbx_description
1 polymer ?
#
loop_
_entity_poly.entity_id
_entity_poly.type
_entity_poly.pdbx_seq_one_letter_code
_entity_poly.pdbx_strand_id
1 'polypeptide(L)'
;ILVDDIKASKKIIRSLMDDCQRKEESIRKTAKVKLHTGFYYITHYFSEVMHGSLNTFRELEVSIPIYDPAGFVLPLKRIAGRGGVIGLPKSLENLKKSVALRLKKINSMKVQLLEKLSDAVICAGQATLMAENHPVPHQRRVDEELALRFKNKIPRVYSQMIEEVFEYYKKVEHGEIKEIKGEKIDELYSKAQRVYDKMEQFVSSILTR
;
A
#
# COMPACT_ATOMS: atom_id res chain seq x y z
N ILE A 1 -1.06 28.17 -27.33
CA ILE A 1 0.09 29.04 -26.98
C ILE A 1 -0.22 29.70 -25.65
N LEU A 2 0.67 29.54 -24.68
CA LEU A 2 0.57 30.23 -23.39
C LEU A 2 1.32 31.56 -23.49
N VAL A 3 0.62 32.66 -23.23
CA VAL A 3 1.16 34.01 -23.35
C VAL A 3 1.34 34.60 -21.96
N ASP A 4 2.54 35.13 -21.69
CA ASP A 4 2.84 35.83 -20.45
C ASP A 4 2.14 37.19 -20.43
N ASP A 5 1.02 37.28 -19.71
CA ASP A 5 0.27 38.51 -19.48
C ASP A 5 0.70 39.28 -18.22
N ILE A 6 1.73 38.81 -17.51
CA ILE A 6 2.29 39.46 -16.32
C ILE A 6 3.35 40.47 -16.74
N LYS A 7 4.25 40.06 -17.65
CA LYS A 7 5.39 40.90 -18.10
C LYS A 7 5.17 41.56 -19.45
N ALA A 8 4.41 40.94 -20.36
CA ALA A 8 4.23 41.48 -21.69
C ALA A 8 3.12 42.54 -21.74
N SER A 9 3.35 43.62 -22.50
CA SER A 9 2.29 44.62 -22.74
C SER A 9 1.20 44.05 -23.66
N LYS A 10 -0.05 44.50 -23.47
CA LYS A 10 -1.18 44.11 -24.34
C LYS A 10 -0.91 44.34 -25.84
N LYS A 11 -0.11 45.35 -26.18
CA LYS A 11 0.28 45.65 -27.58
C LYS A 11 1.18 44.56 -28.16
N ILE A 12 2.14 44.06 -27.38
CA ILE A 12 3.03 42.97 -27.80
C ILE A 12 2.23 41.68 -27.99
N ILE A 13 1.31 41.39 -27.07
CA ILE A 13 0.44 40.20 -27.16
C ILE A 13 -0.41 40.23 -28.44
N ARG A 14 -1.04 41.36 -28.76
CA ARG A 14 -1.83 41.51 -30.00
C ARG A 14 -0.97 41.32 -31.25
N SER A 15 0.20 41.95 -31.30
CA SER A 15 1.13 41.79 -32.41
C SER A 15 1.52 40.32 -32.61
N LEU A 16 1.78 39.59 -31.53
CA LEU A 16 2.10 38.17 -31.58
C LEU A 16 0.94 37.33 -32.13
N MET A 17 -0.30 37.63 -31.72
CA MET A 17 -1.49 36.95 -32.24
C MET A 17 -1.66 37.19 -33.75
N ASP A 18 -1.49 38.43 -34.21
CA ASP A 18 -1.59 38.80 -35.62
C ASP A 18 -0.50 38.13 -36.47
N ASP A 19 0.73 38.05 -35.94
CA ASP A 19 1.84 37.37 -36.60
C ASP A 19 1.63 35.86 -36.73
N CYS A 20 1.05 35.23 -35.71
CA CYS A 20 0.68 33.82 -35.75
C CYS A 20 -0.40 33.54 -36.80
N GLN A 21 -1.45 34.36 -36.89
CA GLN A 21 -2.49 34.21 -37.90
C GLN A 21 -1.94 34.34 -39.32
N ARG A 22 -1.06 35.31 -39.55
CA ARG A 22 -0.36 35.47 -40.85
C ARG A 22 0.47 34.24 -41.21
N LYS A 23 1.17 33.66 -40.23
CA LYS A 23 1.95 32.42 -40.43
C LYS A 23 1.07 31.21 -40.69
N GLU A 24 -0.06 31.06 -40.00
CA GLU A 24 -1.03 30.00 -40.27
C GLU A 24 -1.53 30.05 -41.71
N GLU A 25 -1.89 31.24 -42.20
CA GLU A 25 -2.37 31.40 -43.57
C GLU A 25 -1.29 31.06 -44.59
N SER A 26 -0.04 31.46 -44.34
CA SER A 26 1.10 31.09 -45.16
C SER A 26 1.31 29.57 -45.19
N ILE A 27 1.31 28.90 -44.02
CA ILE A 27 1.48 27.45 -43.92
C ILE A 27 0.33 26.72 -44.63
N ARG A 28 -0.90 27.22 -44.49
CA ARG A 28 -2.06 26.68 -45.20
C ARG A 28 -1.90 26.75 -46.71
N LYS A 29 -1.35 27.85 -47.23
CA LYS A 29 -1.12 28.03 -48.68
C LYS A 29 0.04 27.15 -49.19
N THR A 30 1.15 27.11 -48.46
CA THR A 30 2.38 26.43 -48.91
C THR A 30 2.35 24.93 -48.64
N ALA A 31 2.03 24.53 -47.41
CA ALA A 31 2.09 23.13 -46.99
C ALA A 31 0.72 22.41 -47.11
N LYS A 32 -0.36 23.13 -47.46
CA LYS A 32 -1.74 22.61 -47.50
C LYS A 32 -2.22 22.00 -46.17
N VAL A 33 -1.59 22.36 -45.06
CA VAL A 33 -1.98 21.92 -43.70
C VAL A 33 -2.83 23.01 -43.05
N LYS A 34 -3.97 22.63 -42.47
CA LYS A 34 -4.81 23.54 -41.67
C LYS A 34 -4.36 23.48 -40.22
N LEU A 35 -3.65 24.50 -39.77
CA LEU A 35 -3.32 24.71 -38.36
C LEU A 35 -4.29 25.73 -37.75
N HIS A 36 -4.52 25.62 -36.44
CA HIS A 36 -5.23 26.61 -35.67
C HIS A 36 -4.52 26.82 -34.33
N THR A 37 -4.12 28.06 -34.06
CA THR A 37 -3.48 28.45 -32.80
C THR A 37 -4.51 29.03 -31.85
N GLY A 38 -4.64 28.38 -30.70
CA GLY A 38 -5.32 28.94 -29.53
C GLY A 38 -4.33 29.74 -28.68
N PHE A 39 -4.80 30.82 -28.05
CA PHE A 39 -4.04 31.61 -27.09
C PHE A 39 -4.71 31.55 -25.73
N TYR A 40 -3.89 31.33 -24.69
CA TYR A 40 -4.32 31.40 -23.31
C TYR A 40 -3.35 32.27 -22.54
N TYR A 41 -3.86 33.12 -21.66
CA TYR A 41 -3.04 33.85 -20.71
C TYR A 41 -2.47 32.90 -19.66
N ILE A 42 -1.21 33.11 -19.29
CA ILE A 42 -0.54 32.25 -18.32
C ILE A 42 -1.24 32.33 -16.96
N THR A 43 -1.68 33.51 -16.54
CA THR A 43 -2.42 33.69 -15.28
C THR A 43 -3.72 32.87 -15.25
N HIS A 44 -4.52 32.94 -16.33
CA HIS A 44 -5.77 32.19 -16.45
C HIS A 44 -5.51 30.69 -16.50
N TYR A 45 -4.54 30.26 -17.29
CA TYR A 45 -4.19 28.85 -17.41
C TYR A 45 -3.74 28.24 -16.08
N PHE A 46 -2.89 28.95 -15.34
CA PHE A 46 -2.48 28.51 -14.01
C PHE A 46 -3.62 28.55 -13.00
N SER A 47 -4.53 29.53 -13.10
CA SER A 47 -5.76 29.51 -12.30
C SER A 47 -6.55 28.22 -12.55
N GLU A 48 -6.77 27.84 -13.80
CA GLU A 48 -7.47 26.58 -14.14
C GLU A 48 -6.75 25.35 -13.58
N VAL A 49 -5.42 25.30 -13.67
CA VAL A 49 -4.60 24.22 -13.09
C VAL A 49 -4.76 24.16 -11.57
N MET A 50 -4.67 25.31 -10.88
CA MET A 50 -4.79 25.41 -9.43
C MET A 50 -6.19 25.02 -8.93
N HIS A 51 -7.24 25.32 -9.71
CA HIS A 51 -8.61 24.90 -9.41
C HIS A 51 -8.93 23.47 -9.87
N GLY A 52 -7.96 22.75 -10.44
CA GLY A 52 -8.14 21.35 -10.82
C GLY A 52 -9.00 21.15 -12.07
N SER A 53 -9.02 22.10 -13.00
CA SER A 53 -9.81 22.03 -14.23
C SER A 53 -9.45 20.79 -15.06
N LEU A 54 -10.40 19.85 -15.17
CA LEU A 54 -10.19 18.58 -15.88
C LEU A 54 -9.90 18.80 -17.36
N ASN A 55 -10.50 19.82 -17.98
CA ASN A 55 -10.28 20.14 -19.38
C ASN A 55 -8.82 20.54 -19.63
N THR A 56 -8.28 21.42 -18.79
CA THR A 56 -6.88 21.86 -18.86
C THR A 56 -5.91 20.69 -18.68
N PHE A 57 -6.18 19.79 -17.74
CA PHE A 57 -5.33 18.63 -17.54
C PHE A 57 -5.45 17.57 -18.64
N ARG A 58 -6.62 17.40 -19.26
CA ARG A 58 -6.78 16.56 -20.46
C ARG A 58 -6.03 17.13 -21.65
N GLU A 59 -6.07 18.45 -21.83
CA GLU A 59 -5.27 19.13 -22.85
C GLU A 59 -3.76 18.92 -22.60
N LEU A 60 -3.29 19.08 -21.36
CA LEU A 60 -1.91 18.79 -20.97
C LEU A 60 -1.49 17.35 -21.26
N GLU A 61 -2.38 16.38 -20.99
CA GLU A 61 -2.12 14.95 -21.22
C GLU A 61 -1.82 14.66 -22.69
N VAL A 62 -2.51 15.29 -23.64
CA VAL A 62 -2.28 15.11 -25.08
C VAL A 62 -1.24 16.07 -25.66
N SER A 63 -0.93 17.16 -24.97
CA SER A 63 -0.01 18.20 -25.48
C SER A 63 1.43 17.70 -25.68
N ILE A 64 2.10 18.18 -26.72
CA ILE A 64 3.54 17.97 -26.92
C ILE A 64 4.22 19.33 -26.73
N PRO A 65 5.04 19.52 -25.67
CA PRO A 65 5.74 20.78 -25.46
C PRO A 65 6.83 20.95 -26.52
N ILE A 66 6.64 21.93 -27.42
CA ILE A 66 7.63 22.28 -28.46
C ILE A 66 8.63 23.30 -27.91
N TYR A 67 8.17 24.22 -27.06
CA TYR A 67 8.97 25.27 -26.43
C TYR A 67 8.41 25.55 -25.03
N ASP A 68 9.19 25.26 -23.99
CA ASP A 68 8.84 25.47 -22.58
C ASP A 68 10.08 25.92 -21.79
N PRO A 69 10.56 27.17 -21.97
CA PRO A 69 11.76 27.67 -21.31
C PRO A 69 11.60 27.79 -19.79
N ALA A 70 10.37 27.93 -19.31
CA ALA A 70 10.05 28.00 -17.88
C ALA A 70 9.90 26.61 -17.24
N GLY A 71 9.73 25.56 -18.05
CA GLY A 71 9.77 24.16 -17.62
C GLY A 71 8.57 23.69 -16.81
N PHE A 72 7.40 24.33 -16.90
CA PHE A 72 6.24 23.99 -16.07
C PHE A 72 5.28 22.99 -16.72
N VAL A 73 5.27 22.86 -18.05
CA VAL A 73 4.33 22.00 -18.77
C VAL A 73 4.62 20.52 -18.50
N LEU A 74 5.91 20.14 -18.59
CA LEU A 74 6.32 18.74 -18.43
C LEU A 74 6.07 18.20 -17.00
N PRO A 75 6.36 18.94 -15.91
CA PRO A 75 5.97 18.54 -14.56
C PRO A 75 4.45 18.33 -14.40
N LEU A 76 3.63 19.29 -14.86
CA LEU A 76 2.16 19.19 -14.75
C LEU A 76 1.63 17.98 -15.53
N LYS A 77 2.15 17.75 -16.73
CA LYS A 77 1.84 16.56 -17.54
C LYS A 77 2.23 15.27 -16.82
N ARG A 78 3.40 15.21 -16.19
CA ARG A 78 3.84 14.04 -15.40
C ARG A 78 2.95 13.80 -14.18
N ILE A 79 2.51 14.85 -13.50
CA ILE A 79 1.58 14.76 -12.36
C ILE A 79 0.24 14.16 -12.82
N ALA A 80 -0.34 14.70 -13.90
CA ALA A 80 -1.57 14.19 -14.51
C ALA A 80 -1.43 12.72 -14.95
N GLY A 81 -0.36 12.39 -15.67
CA GLY A 81 -0.08 11.03 -16.14
C GLY A 81 0.24 10.02 -15.03
N ARG A 82 0.59 10.49 -13.83
CA ARG A 82 0.72 9.65 -12.62
C ARG A 82 -0.59 9.56 -11.84
N GLY A 83 -1.67 10.19 -12.30
CA GLY A 83 -2.96 10.21 -11.60
C GLY A 83 -2.98 11.11 -10.36
N GLY A 84 -2.11 12.13 -10.30
CA GLY A 84 -2.07 13.11 -9.21
C GLY A 84 -3.18 14.16 -9.29
N VAL A 85 -3.96 14.19 -10.37
CA VAL A 85 -5.10 15.07 -10.56
C VAL A 85 -6.39 14.27 -10.39
N ILE A 86 -7.17 14.63 -9.38
CA ILE A 86 -8.45 13.99 -9.06
C ILE A 86 -9.41 14.16 -10.25
N GLY A 87 -10.13 13.09 -10.60
CA GLY A 87 -11.14 13.11 -11.67
C GLY A 87 -10.63 12.71 -13.06
N LEU A 88 -9.31 12.58 -13.24
CA LEU A 88 -8.75 11.95 -14.45
C LEU A 88 -8.91 10.42 -14.41
N PRO A 89 -9.08 9.74 -15.57
CA PRO A 89 -9.16 8.28 -15.63
C PRO A 89 -7.99 7.58 -14.90
N LYS A 90 -6.79 8.16 -14.98
CA LYS A 90 -5.61 7.63 -14.31
C LYS A 90 -5.68 7.67 -12.80
N SER A 91 -6.26 8.72 -12.22
CA SER A 91 -6.48 8.82 -10.78
C SER A 91 -7.43 7.73 -10.27
N LEU A 92 -8.49 7.45 -11.03
CA LEU A 92 -9.43 6.37 -10.74
C LEU A 92 -8.78 4.99 -10.86
N GLU A 93 -7.96 4.77 -11.90
CA GLU A 93 -7.20 3.52 -12.06
C GLU A 93 -6.27 3.27 -10.87
N ASN A 94 -5.56 4.31 -10.41
CA ASN A 94 -4.70 4.21 -9.24
C ASN A 94 -5.49 3.86 -7.98
N LEU A 95 -6.67 4.48 -7.78
CA LEU A 95 -7.52 4.17 -6.64
C LEU A 95 -7.98 2.71 -6.67
N LYS A 96 -8.42 2.20 -7.83
CA LYS A 96 -8.78 0.78 -8.02
C LYS A 96 -7.61 -0.16 -7.71
N LYS A 97 -6.41 0.14 -8.22
CA LYS A 97 -5.19 -0.63 -7.91
C LYS A 97 -4.86 -0.62 -6.42
N SER A 98 -5.03 0.54 -5.77
CA SER A 98 -4.80 0.69 -4.34
C SER A 98 -5.72 -0.21 -3.50
N VAL A 99 -7.01 -0.30 -3.86
CA VAL A 99 -7.96 -1.20 -3.20
C VAL A 99 -7.49 -2.65 -3.30
N ALA A 100 -7.13 -3.12 -4.50
CA ALA A 100 -6.67 -4.49 -4.70
C ALA A 100 -5.38 -4.79 -3.91
N LEU A 101 -4.43 -3.85 -3.86
CA LEU A 101 -3.22 -3.99 -3.07
C LEU A 101 -3.50 -4.05 -1.56
N ARG A 102 -4.42 -3.21 -1.06
CA ARG A 102 -4.82 -3.22 0.36
C ARG A 102 -5.48 -4.54 0.75
N LEU A 103 -6.38 -5.07 -0.08
CA LEU A 103 -7.01 -6.38 0.15
C LEU A 103 -5.99 -7.52 0.15
N LYS A 104 -5.03 -7.52 -0.78
CA LYS A 104 -3.91 -8.48 -0.76
C LYS A 104 -3.06 -8.34 0.49
N LYS A 105 -2.81 -7.12 0.96
CA LYS A 105 -2.04 -6.85 2.18
C LYS A 105 -2.73 -7.41 3.43
N ILE A 106 -4.06 -7.36 3.51
CA ILE A 106 -4.82 -7.96 4.62
C ILE A 106 -4.51 -9.47 4.73
N ASN A 107 -4.48 -10.20 3.62
CA ASN A 107 -4.14 -11.63 3.67
C ASN A 107 -2.71 -11.88 4.15
N SER A 108 -1.75 -11.06 3.71
CA SER A 108 -0.38 -11.12 4.23
C SER A 108 -0.30 -10.82 5.73
N MET A 109 -1.09 -9.85 6.23
CA MET A 109 -1.15 -9.55 7.66
C MET A 109 -1.74 -10.71 8.47
N LYS A 110 -2.76 -11.41 7.95
CA LYS A 110 -3.32 -12.60 8.61
C LYS A 110 -2.28 -13.72 8.77
N VAL A 111 -1.46 -13.97 7.75
CA VAL A 111 -0.35 -14.95 7.83
C VAL A 111 0.65 -14.53 8.91
N GLN A 112 1.06 -13.27 8.92
CA GLN A 112 1.99 -12.73 9.93
C GLN A 112 1.41 -12.84 11.34
N LEU A 113 0.11 -12.62 11.51
CA LEU A 113 -0.53 -12.76 12.81
C LEU A 113 -0.50 -14.21 13.31
N LEU A 114 -0.81 -15.18 12.44
CA LEU A 114 -0.73 -16.61 12.78
C LEU A 114 0.70 -17.05 13.14
N GLU A 115 1.70 -16.55 12.41
CA GLU A 115 3.12 -16.78 12.74
C GLU A 115 3.40 -16.30 14.17
N LYS A 116 2.99 -15.09 14.53
CA LYS A 116 3.22 -14.53 15.87
C LYS A 116 2.46 -15.29 16.97
N LEU A 117 1.25 -15.77 16.69
CA LEU A 117 0.51 -16.63 17.62
C LEU A 117 1.24 -17.96 17.86
N SER A 118 1.73 -18.58 16.78
CA SER A 118 2.53 -19.81 16.83
C SER A 118 3.82 -19.60 17.63
N ASP A 119 4.57 -18.55 17.33
CA ASP A 119 5.79 -18.19 18.05
C ASP A 119 5.50 -18.02 19.56
N ALA A 120 4.42 -17.30 19.91
CA ALA A 120 4.07 -17.03 21.30
C ALA A 120 3.79 -18.31 22.11
N VAL A 121 3.01 -19.24 21.56
CA VAL A 121 2.70 -20.49 22.27
C VAL A 121 3.91 -21.42 22.38
N ILE A 122 4.77 -21.45 21.36
CA ILE A 122 6.04 -22.18 21.38
C ILE A 122 6.95 -21.61 22.47
N CYS A 123 7.15 -20.30 22.50
CA CYS A 123 8.01 -19.64 23.48
C CYS A 123 7.48 -19.84 24.90
N ALA A 124 6.17 -19.74 25.12
CA ALA A 124 5.57 -20.01 26.43
C ALA A 124 5.84 -21.45 26.91
N GLY A 125 5.75 -22.42 25.99
CA GLY A 125 6.05 -23.81 26.30
C GLY A 125 7.53 -24.08 26.57
N GLN A 126 8.42 -23.50 25.76
CA GLN A 126 9.86 -23.58 25.95
C GLN A 126 10.31 -22.92 27.27
N ALA A 127 9.77 -21.75 27.60
CA ALA A 127 10.05 -21.07 28.86
C ALA A 127 9.63 -21.92 30.08
N THR A 128 8.51 -22.62 29.97
CA THR A 128 8.04 -23.55 31.01
C THR A 128 9.00 -24.73 31.21
N LEU A 129 9.50 -25.32 30.12
CA LEU A 129 10.52 -26.36 30.17
C LEU A 129 11.82 -25.83 30.79
N MET A 130 12.26 -24.62 30.41
CA MET A 130 13.45 -23.98 30.97
C MET A 130 13.33 -23.71 32.47
N ALA A 131 12.15 -23.32 32.96
CA ALA A 131 11.94 -23.01 34.37
C ALA A 131 12.19 -24.22 35.29
N GLU A 132 11.98 -25.45 34.81
CA GLU A 132 12.33 -26.68 35.54
C GLU A 132 13.66 -27.30 35.09
N ASN A 133 14.53 -26.53 34.41
CA ASN A 133 15.83 -26.96 33.90
C ASN A 133 15.76 -28.13 32.91
N HIS A 134 14.66 -28.26 32.16
CA HIS A 134 14.57 -29.19 31.04
C HIS A 134 15.20 -28.60 29.77
N PRO A 135 15.78 -29.45 28.90
CA PRO A 135 16.31 -28.98 27.61
C PRO A 135 15.20 -28.39 26.76
N VAL A 136 15.50 -27.30 26.06
CA VAL A 136 14.57 -26.64 25.14
C VAL A 136 14.45 -27.45 23.85
N PRO A 137 13.28 -28.04 23.55
CA PRO A 137 13.11 -28.82 22.34
C PRO A 137 12.92 -27.91 21.12
N HIS A 138 13.09 -28.51 19.95
CA HIS A 138 12.68 -27.88 18.69
C HIS A 138 11.17 -27.58 18.71
N GLN A 139 10.75 -26.49 18.08
CA GLN A 139 9.36 -26.01 18.00
C GLN A 139 8.30 -27.11 17.76
N ARG A 140 8.60 -28.09 16.89
CA ARG A 140 7.72 -29.23 16.55
C ARG A 140 7.48 -30.25 17.68
N ARG A 141 8.20 -30.16 18.79
CA ARG A 141 8.14 -31.14 19.89
C ARG A 141 7.81 -30.49 21.24
N VAL A 142 7.49 -29.19 21.24
CA VAL A 142 7.24 -28.44 22.48
C VAL A 142 6.00 -28.97 23.19
N ASP A 143 4.93 -29.22 22.44
CA ASP A 143 3.69 -29.81 22.90
C ASP A 143 3.89 -31.22 23.48
N GLU A 144 4.63 -32.09 22.78
CA GLU A 144 4.95 -33.46 23.22
C GLU A 144 5.76 -33.46 24.52
N GLU A 145 6.85 -32.70 24.58
CA GLU A 145 7.73 -32.63 25.74
C GLU A 145 7.00 -32.00 26.94
N LEU A 146 6.17 -30.98 26.71
CA LEU A 146 5.32 -30.43 27.78
C LEU A 146 4.36 -31.48 28.34
N ALA A 147 3.66 -32.21 27.47
CA ALA A 147 2.69 -33.21 27.89
C ALA A 147 3.37 -34.37 28.65
N LEU A 148 4.58 -34.75 28.24
CA LEU A 148 5.35 -35.82 28.86
C LEU A 148 5.90 -35.41 30.23
N ARG A 149 6.55 -34.24 30.32
CA ARG A 149 7.28 -33.79 31.51
C ARG A 149 6.36 -33.24 32.60
N PHE A 150 5.25 -32.61 32.20
CA PHE A 150 4.34 -31.90 33.12
C PHE A 150 2.97 -32.57 33.27
N LYS A 151 2.85 -33.87 32.97
CA LYS A 151 1.58 -34.63 32.96
C LYS A 151 0.66 -34.40 34.17
N ASN A 152 1.23 -34.18 35.36
CA ASN A 152 0.50 -33.97 36.60
C ASN A 152 0.43 -32.49 37.05
N LYS A 153 1.15 -31.59 36.37
CA LYS A 153 1.28 -30.17 36.74
C LYS A 153 0.52 -29.26 35.77
N ILE A 154 0.50 -29.62 34.49
CA ILE A 154 -0.14 -28.86 33.42
C ILE A 154 -1.13 -29.78 32.70
N PRO A 155 -2.42 -29.45 32.68
CA PRO A 155 -3.41 -30.24 31.96
C PRO A 155 -3.05 -30.39 30.47
N ARG A 156 -3.24 -31.60 29.94
CA ARG A 156 -2.91 -31.94 28.53
C ARG A 156 -3.57 -31.02 27.50
N VAL A 157 -4.71 -30.41 27.85
CA VAL A 157 -5.43 -29.47 26.98
C VAL A 157 -4.55 -28.30 26.52
N TYR A 158 -3.59 -27.86 27.35
CA TYR A 158 -2.70 -26.76 26.99
C TYR A 158 -1.65 -27.19 25.95
N SER A 159 -1.11 -28.41 26.06
CA SER A 159 -0.23 -28.97 25.01
C SER A 159 -0.97 -29.13 23.68
N GLN A 160 -2.23 -29.58 23.71
CA GLN A 160 -3.06 -29.70 22.51
C GLN A 160 -3.36 -28.33 21.87
N MET A 161 -3.53 -27.29 22.67
CA MET A 161 -3.69 -25.93 22.14
C MET A 161 -2.41 -25.42 21.45
N ILE A 162 -1.23 -25.74 22.00
CA ILE A 162 0.06 -25.39 21.37
C ILE A 162 0.18 -26.08 20.01
N GLU A 163 -0.06 -27.40 19.97
CA GLU A 163 -0.03 -28.20 18.75
C GLU A 163 -1.00 -27.63 17.70
N GLU A 164 -2.24 -27.34 18.09
CA GLU A 164 -3.25 -26.83 17.16
C GLU A 164 -2.86 -25.49 16.53
N VAL A 165 -2.38 -24.54 17.35
CA VAL A 165 -1.96 -23.22 16.86
C VAL A 165 -0.76 -23.36 15.91
N PHE A 166 0.22 -24.18 16.28
CA PHE A 166 1.42 -24.42 15.47
C PHE A 166 1.09 -25.09 14.14
N GLU A 167 0.33 -26.19 14.17
CA GLU A 167 -0.04 -26.95 12.97
C GLU A 167 -0.93 -26.13 12.03
N TYR A 168 -1.84 -25.31 12.57
CA TYR A 168 -2.63 -24.41 11.73
C TYR A 168 -1.74 -23.39 11.00
N TYR A 169 -0.78 -22.79 11.70
CA TYR A 169 0.20 -21.90 11.08
C TYR A 169 1.02 -22.63 10.00
N LYS A 170 1.52 -23.84 10.26
CA LYS A 170 2.29 -24.63 9.27
C LYS A 170 1.50 -24.97 8.02
N LYS A 171 0.22 -25.31 8.15
CA LYS A 171 -0.67 -25.54 6.99
C LYS A 171 -0.87 -24.28 6.15
N VAL A 172 -0.92 -23.11 6.79
CA VAL A 172 -0.97 -21.81 6.09
C VAL A 172 0.37 -21.52 5.40
N GLU A 173 1.50 -21.72 6.10
CA GLU A 173 2.85 -21.49 5.57
C GLU A 173 3.14 -22.35 4.33
N HIS A 174 2.74 -23.63 4.35
CA HIS A 174 2.90 -24.55 3.22
C HIS A 174 1.85 -24.34 2.11
N GLY A 175 0.91 -23.41 2.28
CA GLY A 175 -0.11 -23.10 1.28
C GLY A 175 -1.25 -24.12 1.17
N GLU A 176 -1.39 -25.03 2.15
CA GLU A 176 -2.52 -25.96 2.24
C GLU A 176 -3.82 -25.20 2.54
N ILE A 177 -3.73 -24.15 3.37
CA ILE A 177 -4.84 -23.24 3.68
C ILE A 177 -4.62 -21.92 2.93
N LYS A 178 -5.44 -21.69 1.91
CA LYS A 178 -5.36 -20.48 1.05
C LYS A 178 -6.16 -19.29 1.58
N GLU A 179 -7.23 -19.56 2.31
CA GLU A 179 -8.12 -18.53 2.83
C GLU A 179 -8.20 -18.62 4.35
N ILE A 180 -7.77 -17.55 5.01
CA ILE A 180 -7.74 -17.45 6.47
C ILE A 180 -8.95 -16.65 6.93
N LYS A 181 -9.87 -17.32 7.64
CA LYS A 181 -11.05 -16.68 8.25
C LYS A 181 -10.64 -15.92 9.52
N GLY A 182 -11.21 -14.73 9.72
CA GLY A 182 -10.94 -13.92 10.92
C GLY A 182 -11.33 -14.64 12.21
N GLU A 183 -12.51 -15.28 12.22
CA GLU A 183 -12.99 -16.09 13.34
C GLU A 183 -11.99 -17.16 13.78
N LYS A 184 -11.29 -17.82 12.83
CA LYS A 184 -10.28 -18.82 13.17
C LYS A 184 -9.06 -18.19 13.83
N ILE A 185 -8.67 -16.98 13.44
CA ILE A 185 -7.60 -16.23 14.10
C ILE A 185 -8.01 -15.89 15.53
N ASP A 186 -9.22 -15.41 15.75
CA ASP A 186 -9.73 -15.04 17.08
C ASP A 186 -9.79 -16.26 18.02
N GLU A 187 -10.19 -17.42 17.48
CA GLU A 187 -10.18 -18.70 18.18
C GLU A 187 -8.75 -19.10 18.61
N LEU A 188 -7.79 -19.03 17.67
CA LEU A 188 -6.39 -19.38 17.93
C LEU A 188 -5.72 -18.38 18.88
N TYR A 189 -6.07 -17.09 18.80
CA TYR A 189 -5.61 -16.07 19.73
C TYR A 189 -6.11 -16.36 21.14
N SER A 190 -7.39 -16.71 21.30
CA SER A 190 -7.97 -17.08 22.60
C SER A 190 -7.28 -18.31 23.21
N LYS A 191 -6.90 -19.30 22.39
CA LYS A 191 -6.10 -20.45 22.83
C LYS A 191 -4.69 -20.04 23.24
N ALA A 192 -4.04 -19.21 22.43
CA ALA A 192 -2.70 -18.70 22.73
C ALA A 192 -2.66 -17.92 24.05
N GLN A 193 -3.66 -17.08 24.33
CA GLN A 193 -3.79 -16.36 25.59
C GLN A 193 -3.94 -17.31 26.78
N ARG A 194 -4.81 -18.32 26.67
CA ARG A 194 -5.00 -19.32 27.72
C ARG A 194 -3.74 -20.12 27.99
N VAL A 195 -2.97 -20.46 26.95
CA VAL A 195 -1.67 -21.12 27.09
C VAL A 195 -0.70 -20.19 27.82
N TYR A 196 -0.56 -18.95 27.36
CA TYR A 196 0.31 -17.96 27.99
C TYR A 196 0.00 -17.79 29.48
N ASP A 197 -1.26 -17.52 29.85
CA ASP A 197 -1.66 -17.28 31.24
C ASP A 197 -1.32 -18.49 32.12
N LYS A 198 -1.53 -19.71 31.61
CA LYS A 198 -1.25 -20.93 32.38
C LYS A 198 0.24 -21.18 32.55
N MET A 199 1.02 -20.97 31.50
CA MET A 199 2.48 -21.14 31.53
C MET A 199 3.13 -20.08 32.41
N GLU A 200 2.70 -18.82 32.31
CA GLU A 200 3.15 -17.72 33.17
C GLU A 200 2.85 -18.01 34.64
N GLN A 201 1.63 -18.45 34.96
CA GLN A 201 1.25 -18.85 36.32
C GLN A 201 2.19 -19.96 36.85
N PHE A 202 2.48 -20.96 36.01
CA PHE A 202 3.33 -22.08 36.38
C PHE A 202 4.79 -21.64 36.59
N VAL A 203 5.37 -20.90 35.65
CA VAL A 203 6.74 -20.38 35.73
C VAL A 203 6.91 -19.48 36.96
N SER A 204 5.96 -18.58 37.21
CA SER A 204 5.98 -17.71 38.40
C SER A 204 5.95 -18.53 39.70
N SER A 205 5.15 -19.60 39.75
CA SER A 205 5.09 -20.48 40.92
C SER A 205 6.41 -21.21 41.22
N ILE A 206 7.28 -21.39 40.22
CA ILE A 206 8.61 -21.97 40.37
C ILE A 206 9.60 -20.91 40.84
N LEU A 207 9.60 -19.74 40.22
CA LEU A 207 10.57 -18.67 40.51
C LEU A 207 10.38 -18.02 41.89
N THR A 208 9.19 -18.13 42.48
CA THR A 208 8.89 -17.59 43.81
C THR A 208 9.17 -18.60 44.94
N ARG A 209 9.65 -19.81 44.61
CA ARG A 209 10.14 -20.81 45.57
C ARG A 209 11.63 -20.66 45.80
#